data_AF-Q78DU0-F1
#
_entry.id   AF-Q78DU0-F1
#
_cell.length_a   1.000
_cell.length_b   1.000
_cell.length_c   1.000
_cell.angle_alpha   90.00
_cell.angle_beta   90.00
_cell.angle_gamma   90.00
#
_symmetry.space_group_name_H-M   'P 1'
#
loop_
_entity.id
_entity.type
_entity.pdbx_description
1 polymer ?
#
loop_
_entity_poly.entity_id
_entity_poly.type
_entity_poly.pdbx_seq_one_letter_code
_entity_poly.pdbx_strand_id
1 'polypeptide(L)' 'KEAAESRVSLPCVSDVCSWDVQPTRPVKVQVKQLQGMSLTRKVHPSTTVWELKGEIEKEWCIPRYQQRLYTEPQE' A
#
# COMPACT_ATOMS: atom_id res chain seq x y z
N LYS A 1 -6.97 -18.07 -3.69
CA LYS A 1 -7.59 -17.73 -4.99
C LYS A 1 -9.05 -18.22 -4.99
N GLU A 2 -9.81 -17.92 -3.92
CA GLU A 2 -11.02 -18.72 -3.58
C GLU A 2 -12.12 -17.88 -2.91
N ALA A 3 -12.28 -16.62 -3.31
CA ALA A 3 -13.35 -15.75 -2.78
C ALA A 3 -14.19 -15.06 -3.86
N ALA A 4 -13.74 -15.08 -5.13
CA ALA A 4 -14.40 -14.35 -6.22
C ALA A 4 -15.41 -15.22 -7.00
N GLU A 5 -15.26 -16.54 -7.03
CA GLU A 5 -16.02 -17.39 -7.95
C GLU A 5 -17.48 -17.63 -7.53
N SER A 6 -17.85 -17.35 -6.27
CA SER A 6 -19.20 -17.57 -5.76
C SER A 6 -20.21 -16.45 -6.09
N ARG A 7 -19.80 -15.35 -6.74
CA ARG A 7 -20.66 -14.15 -6.92
C ARG A 7 -21.51 -14.14 -8.18
N VAL A 8 -21.28 -15.02 -9.15
CA VAL A 8 -21.93 -14.97 -10.48
C VAL A 8 -23.36 -15.54 -10.48
N SER A 9 -23.81 -16.13 -9.36
CA SER A 9 -25.13 -16.77 -9.25
C SER A 9 -26.26 -15.83 -8.79
N LEU A 10 -25.96 -14.56 -8.49
CA LEU A 10 -26.95 -13.60 -8.03
C LEU A 10 -27.60 -12.87 -9.24
N PRO A 11 -28.94 -12.76 -9.30
CA PRO A 11 -29.66 -12.22 -10.46
C PRO A 11 -29.38 -10.74 -10.74
N CYS A 12 -28.75 -10.02 -9.82
CA CYS A 12 -28.38 -8.61 -9.97
C CYS A 12 -26.96 -8.39 -10.53
N VAL A 13 -26.18 -9.45 -10.71
CA VAL A 13 -24.78 -9.40 -11.21
C VAL A 13 -24.54 -10.39 -12.35
N SER A 14 -25.59 -11.10 -12.78
CA SER A 14 -25.55 -12.06 -13.90
C SER A 14 -25.14 -11.43 -15.22
N ASP A 15 -25.56 -10.18 -15.45
CA ASP A 15 -25.33 -9.46 -16.71
C ASP A 15 -24.14 -8.49 -16.63
N VAL A 16 -23.43 -8.48 -15.49
CA VAL A 16 -22.29 -7.58 -15.28
C VAL A 16 -21.02 -8.28 -15.74
N CYS A 17 -20.35 -7.71 -16.75
CA CYS A 17 -19.00 -8.12 -17.09
C CYS A 17 -18.07 -7.78 -15.91
N SER A 18 -17.42 -8.80 -15.35
CA SER A 18 -16.35 -8.61 -14.38
C SER A 18 -15.28 -7.69 -14.95
N TRP A 19 -14.90 -6.67 -14.19
CA TRP A 19 -13.78 -5.81 -14.58
C TRP A 19 -12.52 -6.68 -14.70
N ASP A 20 -11.84 -6.60 -15.85
CA ASP A 20 -10.47 -7.10 -16.02
C ASP A 20 -9.50 -6.29 -15.15
N VAL A 21 -9.46 -6.62 -13.86
CA VAL A 21 -8.58 -5.95 -12.91
C VAL A 21 -7.17 -6.45 -13.11
N GLN A 22 -6.26 -5.55 -13.47
CA GLN A 22 -4.86 -5.88 -13.59
C GLN A 22 -4.30 -6.25 -12.21
N PRO A 23 -3.42 -7.27 -12.12
CA PRO A 23 -2.83 -7.66 -10.85
C PRO A 23 -2.05 -6.50 -10.24
N THR A 24 -2.15 -6.39 -8.92
CA THR A 24 -1.49 -5.35 -8.15
C THR A 24 0.02 -5.38 -8.36
N ARG A 25 0.60 -4.23 -8.71
CA ARG A 25 2.05 -4.08 -8.88
C ARG A 25 2.65 -3.42 -7.62
N PRO A 26 3.88 -3.78 -7.24
CA PRO A 26 4.60 -3.06 -6.20
C PRO A 26 4.77 -1.59 -6.60
N VAL A 27 4.54 -0.69 -5.66
CA VAL A 27 4.71 0.76 -5.84
C VAL A 27 5.99 1.22 -5.15
N LYS A 28 6.59 2.28 -5.67
CA LYS A 28 7.79 2.89 -5.09
C LYS A 28 7.37 4.10 -4.27
N VAL A 29 7.66 4.07 -2.98
CA VAL A 29 7.41 5.18 -2.05
C VAL A 29 8.73 5.81 -1.64
N GLN A 30 8.75 7.13 -1.53
CA GLN A 30 9.87 7.88 -0.96
C GLN A 30 9.40 8.53 0.33
N VAL A 31 10.03 8.16 1.43
CA VAL A 31 9.83 8.79 2.73
C VAL A 31 10.87 9.89 2.86
N LYS A 32 10.42 11.13 3.03
CA LYS A 32 11.30 12.28 3.26
C LYS A 32 11.25 12.67 4.73
N GLN A 33 12.41 12.76 5.36
CA GLN A 33 12.56 13.31 6.69
C GLN A 33 12.75 14.82 6.60
N LEU A 34 12.24 15.56 7.59
CA LEU A 34 12.41 17.02 7.67
C LEU A 34 13.88 17.47 7.76
N GLN A 35 14.77 16.58 8.20
CA GLN A 35 16.21 16.81 8.31
C GLN A 35 16.95 16.65 6.97
N GLY A 36 16.23 16.39 5.88
CA GLY A 36 16.81 16.28 4.52
C GLY A 36 17.21 14.86 4.11
N MET A 37 17.02 13.85 4.97
CA MET A 37 17.24 12.45 4.60
C MET A 37 16.04 11.90 3.83
N SER A 38 16.28 11.06 2.83
CA SER A 38 15.20 10.37 2.12
C SER A 38 15.46 8.88 2.02
N LEU A 39 14.40 8.08 2.22
CA LEU A 39 14.43 6.63 2.14
C LEU A 39 13.46 6.19 1.06
N THR A 40 13.95 5.41 0.11
CA THR A 40 13.14 4.91 -1.00
C THR A 40 12.87 3.42 -0.82
N ARG A 41 11.60 3.03 -0.82
CA ARG A 41 11.19 1.62 -0.69
C ARG A 41 10.17 1.19 -1.71
N LYS A 42 10.26 -0.08 -2.13
CA LYS A 42 9.23 -0.74 -2.92
C LYS A 42 8.27 -1.42 -1.93
N VAL A 43 7.01 -1.04 -1.96
CA VAL A 43 5.97 -1.58 -1.09
C VAL A 43 4.87 -2.19 -1.94
N HIS A 44 4.24 -3.25 -1.44
CA HIS A 44 3.03 -3.75 -2.06
C HIS A 44 1.85 -2.92 -1.55
N PRO A 45 0.79 -2.68 -2.34
CA PRO A 45 -0.41 -1.99 -1.87
C PRO A 45 -1.12 -2.67 -0.69
N SER A 46 -0.81 -3.95 -0.41
CA SER A 46 -1.28 -4.65 0.79
C SER A 46 -0.34 -4.47 2.01
N THR A 47 0.84 -3.90 1.82
CA THR A 47 1.78 -3.62 2.91
C THR A 47 1.18 -2.55 3.81
N THR A 48 1.15 -2.82 5.10
CA THR A 48 0.57 -1.93 6.09
C THR A 48 1.51 -0.76 6.42
N VAL A 49 0.93 0.35 6.86
CA VAL A 49 1.70 1.49 7.37
C VAL A 49 2.56 1.07 8.58
N TRP A 50 2.10 0.11 9.37
CA TRP A 50 2.85 -0.41 10.52
C TRP A 50 4.14 -1.10 10.11
N GLU A 51 4.09 -1.95 9.08
CA GLU A 51 5.28 -2.60 8.50
C GLU A 51 6.25 -1.54 7.95
N LEU A 52 5.74 -0.56 7.20
CA LEU A 52 6.56 0.54 6.68
C LEU A 52 7.25 1.33 7.80
N LYS A 53 6.53 1.65 8.88
CA LYS A 53 7.13 2.30 10.05
C LYS A 53 8.20 1.43 10.73
N GLY A 54 8.06 0.10 10.70
CA GLY A 54 9.08 -0.80 11.18
C GLY A 54 10.37 -0.77 10.37
N GLU A 55 10.26 -0.65 9.05
CA GLU A 55 11.43 -0.47 8.19
C GLU A 55 12.11 0.88 8.44
N ILE A 56 11.33 1.94 8.63
CA ILE A 56 11.86 3.27 8.99
C ILE A 56 12.56 3.24 10.36
N GLU A 57 12.00 2.53 11.35
CA GLU A 57 12.61 2.39 12.68
C GLU A 57 13.98 1.70 12.59
N LYS A 58 14.11 0.65 11.77
CA LYS A 58 15.38 -0.05 11.57
C LYS A 58 16.44 0.84 10.90
N GLU A 59 16.04 1.67 9.93
CA GLU A 59 16.97 2.47 9.13
C GLU A 59 17.36 3.78 9.84
N TRP A 60 16.41 4.44 10.51
CA TRP A 60 16.60 5.76 11.09
C TRP A 60 16.61 5.78 12.62
N CYS A 61 16.41 4.62 13.26
CA CYS A 61 16.33 4.48 14.72
C CYS A 61 15.24 5.35 15.36
N ILE A 62 14.17 5.68 14.63
CA ILE A 62 13.02 6.44 15.13
C ILE A 62 11.92 5.45 15.53
N PRO A 63 11.52 5.37 16.81
CA PRO A 63 10.46 4.47 17.25
C PRO A 63 9.14 4.65 16.48
N ARG A 64 8.44 3.57 16.09
CA ARG A 64 7.18 3.63 15.29
C ARG A 64 6.14 4.60 15.83
N TYR A 65 6.00 4.67 17.15
CA TYR A 65 5.03 5.53 17.83
C TYR A 65 5.40 7.02 17.76
N GLN A 66 6.68 7.35 17.58
CA GLN A 66 7.15 8.71 17.39
C GLN A 66 7.12 9.15 15.92
N GLN A 67 7.06 8.21 14.98
CA GLN A 67 6.96 8.51 13.55
C GLN A 67 5.57 9.06 13.17
N ARG A 68 5.54 10.29 12.64
CA ARG A 68 4.36 10.93 12.05
C ARG A 68 4.53 11.02 10.53
N LEU A 69 3.89 10.09 9.80
CA LEU A 69 3.94 10.05 8.34
C LEU A 69 2.72 10.78 7.77
N TYR A 70 2.93 11.54 6.71
CA TYR A 70 1.88 12.16 5.90
C TYR A 70 2.18 11.93 4.43
N THR A 71 1.13 11.91 3.59
CA THR A 71 1.27 11.78 2.14
C THR A 71 1.45 13.16 1.52
N GLU A 72 2.59 13.39 0.87
CA GLU A 72 2.82 14.57 0.04
C GLU A 72 2.10 14.37 -1.31
N PRO A 73 1.26 15.32 -1.76
CA PRO A 73 0.72 15.28 -3.12
C PRO A 73 1.87 15.42 -4.11
N GLN A 74 1.92 14.54 -5.11
CA GLN A 74 2.82 14.74 -6.24
C GLN A 74 2.18 15.80 -7.15
N GLU A 75 2.85 16.94 -7.32
CA GLU A 75 2.57 17.89 -8.40
C GLU A 75 2.98 17.32 -9.77
#